data_AF-A0AAW2NCY6-F1
#
_entry.id   AF-A0AAW2NCY6-F1
#
_cell.length_a   1.000
_cell.length_b   1.000
_cell.length_c   1.000
_cell.angle_alpha   90.00
_cell.angle_beta   90.00
_cell.angle_gamma   90.00
#
_symmetry.space_group_name_H-M   'P 1'
#
loop_
_entity.id
_entity.type
_entity.pdbx_description
1 polymer ?
#
loop_
_entity_poly.entity_id
_entity_poly.type
_entity_poly.pdbx_seq_one_letter_code
_entity_poly.pdbx_strand_id
1 'polypeptide(L)'
;MTWFNQLPIGSIDNFEQLSQRFLHHFALQKIPKTASYLFTVFQREQESLRRLTYKVLEAVLERSHVNPGTLASIMQQNLRRGRFRESIAGKPPATLDEL
;
A
#
# COMPACT_ATOMS: atom_id res chain seq x y z
N MET A 1 7.65 -11.86 -17.38
CA MET A 1 6.91 -11.20 -18.47
C MET A 1 6.51 -12.26 -19.50
N THR A 2 5.37 -12.92 -19.31
CA THR A 2 4.89 -14.00 -20.21
C THR A 2 3.75 -13.55 -21.13
N TRP A 3 3.00 -12.51 -20.74
CA TRP A 3 1.79 -12.05 -21.45
C TRP A 3 2.05 -11.64 -22.91
N PHE A 4 3.13 -10.90 -23.15
CA PHE A 4 3.42 -10.31 -24.46
C PHE A 4 3.80 -11.41 -25.47
N ASN A 5 4.54 -12.41 -25.00
CA ASN A 5 4.96 -13.56 -25.80
C ASN A 5 3.81 -14.54 -26.09
N GLN A 6 2.63 -14.37 -25.47
CA GLN A 6 1.43 -15.15 -25.74
C GLN A 6 0.54 -14.51 -26.80
N LEU A 7 0.88 -13.30 -27.27
CA LEU A 7 0.11 -12.63 -28.32
C LEU A 7 0.38 -13.31 -29.67
N PRO A 8 -0.66 -13.61 -30.48
CA PRO A 8 -0.47 -14.15 -31.82
C PRO A 8 0.36 -13.21 -32.70
N ILE A 9 1.19 -13.79 -33.58
CA ILE A 9 1.98 -13.01 -34.54
C ILE A 9 1.03 -12.21 -35.44
N GLY A 10 1.29 -10.91 -35.58
CA GLY A 10 0.47 -10.01 -36.38
C GLY A 10 -0.84 -9.56 -35.70
N SER A 11 -1.07 -9.86 -34.41
CA SER A 11 -2.28 -9.42 -33.71
C SER A 11 -2.28 -7.96 -33.25
N ILE A 12 -1.21 -7.21 -33.55
CA ILE A 12 -1.03 -5.80 -33.18
C ILE A 12 -0.56 -5.06 -34.42
N ASP A 13 -1.39 -4.15 -34.91
CA ASP A 13 -1.10 -3.38 -36.12
C ASP A 13 -0.32 -2.09 -35.84
N ASN A 14 -0.46 -1.55 -34.63
CA ASN A 14 0.12 -0.27 -34.25
C ASN A 14 0.30 -0.15 -32.72
N PHE A 15 0.99 0.92 -32.32
CA PHE A 15 1.27 1.21 -30.92
C PHE A 15 -0.01 1.44 -30.10
N GLU A 16 -1.05 2.02 -30.69
CA GLU A 16 -2.32 2.29 -29.99
C GLU A 16 -2.99 0.98 -29.55
N GLN A 17 -3.13 0.00 -30.44
CA GLN A 17 -3.65 -1.33 -30.09
C GLN A 17 -2.82 -2.02 -28.99
N LEU A 18 -1.48 -1.96 -29.08
CA LEU A 18 -0.61 -2.51 -28.04
C LEU A 18 -0.87 -1.84 -26.69
N SER A 19 -0.94 -0.51 -26.67
CA SER A 19 -1.16 0.28 -25.45
C SER A 19 -2.50 -0.05 -24.79
N GLN A 20 -3.57 -0.17 -25.58
CA GLN A 20 -4.90 -0.52 -25.07
C GLN A 20 -4.93 -1.92 -24.48
N ARG A 21 -4.35 -2.92 -25.16
CA ARG A 21 -4.28 -4.29 -24.63
C ARG A 21 -3.42 -4.35 -23.37
N PHE A 22 -2.28 -3.63 -23.33
CA PHE A 22 -1.42 -3.56 -22.15
C PHE A 22 -2.17 -2.99 -20.95
N LEU A 23 -2.86 -1.87 -21.14
CA LEU A 23 -3.69 -1.27 -20.10
C LEU A 23 -4.82 -2.22 -19.70
N HIS A 24 -5.52 -2.86 -20.65
CA HIS A 24 -6.56 -3.82 -20.30
C HIS A 24 -6.02 -4.98 -19.45
N HIS A 25 -4.85 -5.52 -19.79
CA HIS A 25 -4.27 -6.66 -19.09
C HIS A 25 -3.69 -6.29 -17.71
N PHE A 26 -3.03 -5.13 -17.59
CA PHE A 26 -2.34 -4.74 -16.35
C PHE A 26 -3.09 -3.73 -15.50
N ALA A 27 -3.96 -2.89 -16.06
CA ALA A 27 -4.72 -1.90 -15.27
C ALA A 27 -5.74 -2.56 -14.34
N LEU A 28 -6.24 -3.76 -14.70
CA LEU A 28 -7.09 -4.56 -13.83
C LEU A 28 -6.28 -5.43 -12.85
N GLN A 29 -5.02 -5.71 -13.16
CA GLN A 29 -4.11 -6.38 -12.24
C GLN A 29 -3.51 -5.38 -11.27
N LYS A 30 -4.32 -4.93 -10.29
CA LYS A 30 -3.73 -4.41 -9.05
C LYS A 30 -2.90 -5.52 -8.44
N ILE A 31 -1.57 -5.37 -8.49
CA ILE A 31 -0.64 -6.22 -7.74
C ILE A 31 -1.18 -6.29 -6.31
N PRO A 32 -1.51 -7.48 -5.78
CA PRO A 32 -2.02 -7.58 -4.43
C PRO A 32 -1.02 -6.90 -3.50
N LYS A 33 -1.48 -5.88 -2.78
CA LYS A 33 -0.71 -5.30 -1.68
C LYS A 33 -0.53 -6.41 -0.66
N THR A 34 0.68 -6.92 -0.54
CA THR A 34 1.07 -7.89 0.47
C THR A 34 1.05 -7.22 1.84
N ALA A 35 1.05 -7.99 2.93
CA ALA A 35 1.17 -7.43 4.28
C ALA A 35 2.40 -6.52 4.43
N SER A 36 3.47 -6.78 3.67
CA SER A 36 4.67 -5.93 3.64
C SER A 36 4.44 -4.52 3.07
N TYR A 37 3.39 -4.30 2.28
CA TYR A 37 3.02 -2.97 1.77
C TYR A 37 2.71 -1.99 2.91
N LEU A 38 2.17 -2.48 4.03
CA LEU A 38 1.83 -1.63 5.18
C LEU A 38 3.05 -0.87 5.73
N PHE A 39 4.24 -1.47 5.68
CA PHE A 39 5.49 -0.85 6.10
C PHE A 39 6.02 0.22 5.13
N THR A 40 5.35 0.43 4.00
CA THR A 40 5.70 1.47 3.01
C THR A 40 4.82 2.72 3.11
N VAL A 41 3.79 2.69 3.96
CA VAL A 41 2.78 3.76 4.09
C VAL A 41 3.27 4.82 5.09
N PHE A 42 4.29 5.58 4.73
CA PHE A 42 4.85 6.60 5.62
C PHE A 42 4.01 7.88 5.70
N GLN A 43 4.10 8.55 6.84
CA GLN A 43 3.57 9.89 7.07
C GLN A 43 4.41 10.92 6.32
N ARG A 44 3.79 11.71 5.45
CA ARG A 44 4.46 12.80 4.73
C ARG A 44 4.60 14.05 5.62
N GLU A 45 5.50 14.95 5.26
CA GLU A 45 5.86 16.13 6.07
C GLU A 45 4.67 17.03 6.44
N GLN A 46 3.69 17.17 5.55
CA GLN A 46 2.48 17.97 5.75
C GLN A 46 1.22 17.12 5.93
N GLU A 47 1.37 15.83 6.17
CA GLU A 47 0.25 14.91 6.32
C GLU A 47 -0.19 14.80 7.77
N SER A 48 -1.49 15.00 8.01
CA SER A 48 -2.08 14.83 9.34
C SER A 48 -2.08 13.35 9.75
N LEU A 49 -2.05 13.11 11.07
CA LEU A 49 -2.15 11.76 11.64
C LEU A 49 -3.42 11.06 11.16
N ARG A 50 -4.56 11.77 11.14
CA ARG A 50 -5.83 11.23 10.63
C ARG A 50 -5.72 10.72 9.20
N ARG A 51 -5.03 11.45 8.32
CA ARG A 51 -4.85 11.03 6.92
C ARG A 51 -3.97 9.78 6.83
N LEU A 52 -2.91 9.70 7.65
CA LEU A 52 -2.09 8.49 7.77
C LEU A 52 -2.93 7.29 8.22
N THR A 53 -3.70 7.44 9.30
CA THR A 53 -4.55 6.39 9.86
C THR A 53 -5.53 5.85 8.82
N TYR A 54 -6.15 6.72 8.02
CA TYR A 54 -7.01 6.27 6.93
C TYR A 54 -6.28 5.44 5.87
N LYS A 55 -5.05 5.80 5.47
CA LYS A 55 -4.29 5.02 4.48
C LYS A 55 -3.90 3.64 5.03
N VAL A 56 -3.55 3.57 6.31
CA VAL A 56 -3.21 2.31 6.97
C VAL A 56 -4.45 1.43 7.10
N LEU A 57 -5.58 2.00 7.52
CA LEU A 57 -6.87 1.29 7.59
C LEU A 57 -7.31 0.74 6.23
N GLU A 58 -7.23 1.57 5.18
CA GLU A 58 -7.55 1.17 3.81
C GLU A 58 -6.66 -0.02 3.37
N ALA A 59 -5.36 0.03 3.64
CA ALA A 59 -4.45 -1.06 3.29
C ALA A 59 -4.68 -2.34 4.10
N VAL A 60 -5.10 -2.24 5.37
CA VAL A 60 -5.50 -3.39 6.21
C VAL A 60 -6.79 -4.02 5.66
N LEU A 61 -7.83 -3.21 5.43
CA LEU A 61 -9.14 -3.66 4.92
C LEU A 61 -9.06 -4.25 3.52
N GLU A 62 -8.20 -3.72 2.65
CA GLU A 62 -8.11 -4.18 1.27
C GLU A 62 -7.72 -5.66 1.21
N ARG A 63 -6.63 -6.10 1.89
CA ARG A 63 -6.05 -7.45 1.69
C ARG A 63 -5.19 -8.02 2.84
N SER A 64 -5.15 -7.43 4.03
CA SER A 64 -4.22 -7.86 5.09
C SER A 64 -4.92 -8.10 6.43
N HIS A 65 -5.03 -9.38 6.86
CA HIS A 65 -5.31 -9.67 8.26
C HIS A 65 -4.07 -9.39 9.10
N VAL A 66 -4.12 -8.34 9.92
CA VAL A 66 -3.03 -7.94 10.80
C VAL A 66 -3.51 -8.02 12.25
N ASN A 67 -2.75 -8.70 13.11
CA ASN A 67 -3.07 -8.71 14.53
C ASN A 67 -2.80 -7.33 15.17
N PRO A 68 -3.49 -6.96 16.26
CA PRO A 68 -3.35 -5.63 16.87
C PRO A 68 -1.91 -5.25 17.24
N GLY A 69 -1.12 -6.18 17.79
CA GLY A 69 0.28 -5.92 18.17
C GLY A 69 1.19 -5.58 16.98
N THR A 70 0.93 -6.21 15.82
CA THR A 70 1.65 -5.93 14.57
C THR A 70 1.22 -4.58 13.97
N LEU A 71 -0.07 -4.24 14.12
CA LEU A 71 -0.61 -2.96 13.65
C LEU A 71 -0.02 -1.77 14.39
N ALA A 72 0.19 -1.88 15.70
CA ALA A 72 0.86 -0.86 16.51
C ALA A 72 2.32 -0.61 16.04
N SER A 73 3.05 -1.69 15.76
CA SER A 73 4.44 -1.62 15.25
C SER A 73 4.51 -1.00 13.85
N ILE A 74 3.58 -1.36 12.96
CA ILE A 74 3.42 -0.73 11.64
C ILE A 74 3.16 0.77 11.83
N MET A 75 2.21 1.15 12.68
CA MET A 75 1.88 2.56 12.89
C MET A 75 3.07 3.36 13.40
N GLN A 76 3.78 2.85 14.40
CA GLN A 76 4.99 3.49 14.92
C GLN A 76 6.06 3.68 13.83
N GLN A 77 6.25 2.69 12.95
CA GLN A 77 7.21 2.78 11.85
C GLN A 77 6.78 3.79 10.77
N ASN A 78 5.47 3.84 10.50
CA ASN A 78 4.86 4.68 9.49
C ASN A 78 4.86 6.16 9.89
N LEU A 79 4.91 6.47 11.19
CA LEU A 79 5.07 7.84 11.67
C LEU A 79 6.40 8.46 11.23
N ARG A 80 6.34 9.75 10.89
CA ARG A 80 7.55 10.54 10.68
C ARG A 80 8.37 10.59 11.96
N ARG A 81 9.70 10.73 11.83
CA ARG A 81 10.58 10.89 12.99
C ARG A 81 10.21 12.15 13.76
N GLY A 82 10.29 12.07 15.09
CA GLY A 82 10.03 13.17 16.01
C GLY A 82 9.35 12.72 17.30
N ARG A 83 9.12 13.69 18.18
CA ARG A 83 8.63 13.47 19.56
C ARG A 83 7.40 12.57 19.68
N PHE A 84 6.45 12.69 18.74
CA PHE A 84 5.25 11.85 18.76
C PHE A 84 5.59 10.38 18.54
N ARG A 85 6.42 10.05 17.54
CA ARG A 85 6.87 8.67 17.30
C ARG A 85 7.66 8.10 18.48
N GLU A 86 8.48 8.92 19.13
CA GLU A 86 9.23 8.54 20.34
C GLU A 86 8.29 8.25 21.52
N SER A 87 7.25 9.07 21.71
CA SER A 87 6.22 8.84 22.72
C SER A 87 5.48 7.52 22.49
N ILE A 88 5.14 7.21 21.23
CA ILE A 88 4.53 5.93 20.85
C ILE A 88 5.48 4.75 21.09
N ALA A 89 6.79 4.92 20.92
CA ALA A 89 7.76 3.88 21.23
C ALA A 89 7.79 3.53 22.73
N GLY A 90 7.67 4.54 23.59
CA GLY A 90 7.65 4.34 25.04
C GLY A 90 6.32 3.80 25.57
N LYS A 91 5.21 4.16 24.92
CA LYS A 91 3.86 3.69 25.25
C LYS A 91 3.08 3.37 23.97
N PRO A 92 3.25 2.15 23.42
CA PRO A 92 2.59 1.77 22.18
C PRO A 92 1.07 1.66 22.38
N PRO A 93 0.26 2.18 21.46
CA PRO A 93 -1.19 2.05 21.51
C PRO A 93 -1.59 0.61 21.17
N ALA A 94 -2.66 0.11 21.79
CA ALA A 94 -3.18 -1.23 21.53
C ALA A 94 -4.05 -1.27 20.27
N THR A 95 -4.64 -0.15 19.89
CA THR A 95 -5.56 -0.02 18.75
C THR A 95 -5.30 1.26 17.94
N LEU A 96 -5.85 1.34 16.73
CA LEU A 96 -5.75 2.55 15.90
C LEU A 96 -6.55 3.73 16.48
N ASP A 97 -7.56 3.46 17.28
CA ASP A 97 -8.42 4.49 17.88
C ASP A 97 -7.72 5.20 19.06
N GLU A 98 -6.65 4.62 19.59
CA GLU A 98 -5.81 5.20 20.66
C GLU A 98 -4.70 6.13 20.14
N LEU A 99 -4.58 6.29 18.83
CA LEU A 99 -3.61 7.18 18.14
C LEU A 99 -4.18 8.57 17.87
#